data_AF-A0A9D6DG32-F1
#
_entry.id   AF-A0A9D6DG32-F1
#
_cell.length_a   1.000
_cell.length_b   1.000
_cell.length_c   1.000
_cell.angle_alpha   90.00
_cell.angle_beta   90.00
_cell.angle_gamma   90.00
#
_symmetry.space_group_name_H-M   'P 1'
#
loop_
_entity.id
_entity.type
_entity.pdbx_description
1 polymer ?
#
loop_
_entity_poly.entity_id
_entity_poly.type
_entity_poly.pdbx_seq_one_letter_code
_entity_poly.pdbx_strand_id
1 'polypeptide(L)'
;EATKLTPYLVDQDKAYRATVRFGVTTDTHDLTGRVLAERPVAGLSPARVEAACGPFVGRVQQTPPMYSAVHHAGRRLYELAREGIEVARVPRTVLVRSITVEAVDGPRATLTIVCGKGTYVRVLAADIGEALGCGGAVERLVRTRVGPFGLDGAVPSGAIRGAGSALWDRLLPPEAALAGWPRVSVDRRGEAAFTHGQAADVHPPVAPGRGLVSVHAGAGVLLGVGELAGDGSKVQPVRLLHADDPGTRVLPA
;
A
#
# COMPACT_ATOMS: atom_id res chain seq x y z
N GLU A 1 -5.19 18.96 -5.25
CA GLU A 1 -6.25 17.96 -5.48
C GLU A 1 -5.86 16.50 -5.29
N ALA A 2 -4.93 15.92 -6.05
CA ALA A 2 -4.62 14.47 -5.96
C ALA A 2 -4.25 13.96 -4.56
N THR A 3 -3.62 14.80 -3.72
CA THR A 3 -3.28 14.46 -2.31
C THR A 3 -4.50 14.18 -1.44
N LYS A 4 -5.68 14.69 -1.80
CA LYS A 4 -6.96 14.37 -1.12
C LYS A 4 -7.35 12.90 -1.25
N LEU A 5 -6.80 12.19 -2.25
CA LEU A 5 -7.05 10.77 -2.49
C LEU A 5 -6.01 9.85 -1.86
N THR A 6 -4.93 10.40 -1.28
CA THR A 6 -3.86 9.60 -0.64
C THR A 6 -4.37 8.60 0.41
N PRO A 7 -5.35 8.93 1.29
CA PRO A 7 -5.86 7.97 2.26
C PRO A 7 -6.39 6.68 1.62
N TYR A 8 -7.02 6.77 0.44
CA TYR A 8 -7.57 5.62 -0.27
C TYR A 8 -6.48 4.75 -0.93
N LEU A 9 -5.32 5.32 -1.26
CA LEU A 9 -4.16 4.56 -1.77
C LEU A 9 -3.40 3.86 -0.64
N VAL A 10 -3.30 4.49 0.52
CA VAL A 10 -2.65 3.91 1.71
C VAL A 10 -3.38 2.66 2.17
N ASP A 11 -4.67 2.54 1.90
CA ASP A 11 -5.48 1.41 2.32
C ASP A 11 -5.52 0.24 1.33
N GLN A 12 -5.15 0.47 0.07
CA GLN A 12 -5.12 -0.57 -0.96
C GLN A 12 -4.00 -1.59 -0.74
N ASP A 13 -4.07 -2.73 -1.44
CA ASP A 13 -3.01 -3.73 -1.36
C ASP A 13 -1.70 -3.27 -1.99
N LYS A 14 -0.60 -3.87 -1.52
CA LYS A 14 0.73 -3.72 -2.08
C LYS A 14 1.23 -5.09 -2.50
N ALA A 15 2.02 -5.12 -3.56
CA ALA A 15 2.77 -6.29 -3.97
C ALA A 15 4.27 -6.03 -3.79
N TYR A 16 4.98 -7.04 -3.29
CA TYR A 16 6.41 -6.99 -3.05
C TYR A 16 7.07 -8.23 -3.64
N ARG A 17 8.28 -8.05 -4.17
CA ARG A 17 9.23 -9.12 -4.44
C ARG A 17 10.37 -8.99 -3.44
N ALA A 18 10.51 -9.98 -2.56
CA ALA A 18 11.49 -10.00 -1.48
C ALA A 18 12.43 -11.19 -1.63
N THR A 19 13.73 -10.94 -1.60
CA THR A 19 14.74 -11.99 -1.42
C THR A 19 15.08 -12.05 0.05
N VAL A 20 14.83 -13.19 0.69
CA VAL A 20 15.14 -13.48 2.09
C VAL A 20 16.43 -14.29 2.14
N ARG A 21 17.36 -13.87 2.99
CA ARG A 21 18.55 -14.63 3.35
C ARG A 21 18.29 -15.36 4.66
N PHE A 22 18.19 -16.68 4.60
CA PHE A 22 18.04 -17.53 5.78
C PHE A 22 19.39 -17.81 6.43
N GLY A 23 19.35 -18.17 7.71
CA GLY A 23 20.54 -18.44 8.51
C GLY A 23 21.22 -17.19 9.05
N VAL A 24 20.65 -16.00 8.84
CA VAL A 24 21.16 -14.74 9.37
C VAL A 24 19.99 -13.95 9.95
N THR A 25 20.15 -13.40 11.15
CA THR A 25 19.21 -12.44 11.75
C THR A 25 19.93 -11.13 12.02
N THR A 26 19.24 -10.01 11.82
CA THR A 26 19.77 -8.66 12.06
C THR A 26 18.81 -7.85 12.92
N ASP A 27 19.32 -6.79 13.55
CA ASP A 27 18.52 -5.87 14.39
C ASP A 27 17.49 -5.05 13.61
N THR A 28 17.68 -4.87 12.30
CA THR A 28 16.73 -4.20 11.40
C THR A 28 15.84 -5.16 10.62
N HIS A 29 16.05 -6.48 10.76
CA HIS A 29 15.44 -7.54 9.94
C HIS A 29 15.71 -7.42 8.43
N ASP A 30 16.75 -6.68 8.05
CA ASP A 30 17.32 -6.64 6.71
C ASP A 30 18.86 -6.68 6.77
N LEU A 31 19.52 -7.02 5.66
CA LEU A 31 20.99 -7.17 5.64
C LEU A 31 21.77 -5.85 5.77
N THR A 32 21.08 -4.71 5.92
CA THR A 32 21.74 -3.43 6.22
C THR A 32 21.95 -3.21 7.72
N GLY A 33 21.28 -4.00 8.56
CA GLY A 33 21.44 -3.98 10.01
C GLY A 33 22.68 -4.74 10.50
N ARG A 34 22.92 -4.67 11.81
CA ARG A 34 23.96 -5.43 12.48
C ARG A 34 23.51 -6.88 12.63
N VAL A 35 24.39 -7.82 12.26
CA VAL A 35 24.16 -9.26 12.47
C VAL A 35 24.04 -9.55 13.97
N LEU A 36 22.95 -10.21 14.35
CA LEU A 36 22.68 -10.67 15.70
C LEU A 36 23.04 -12.14 15.89
N ALA A 37 22.78 -12.97 14.89
CA ALA A 37 23.09 -14.39 14.91
C ALA A 37 23.23 -14.94 13.50
N GLU A 38 24.08 -15.97 13.38
CA GLU A 38 24.19 -16.81 12.20
C GLU A 38 23.93 -18.27 12.59
N ARG A 39 23.14 -18.98 11.79
CA ARG A 39 22.75 -20.38 12.01
C ARG A 39 22.90 -21.16 10.71
N PRO A 40 23.34 -22.44 10.76
CA PRO A 40 23.36 -23.29 9.58
C PRO A 40 21.98 -23.42 8.94
N VAL A 41 21.93 -23.35 7.61
CA VAL A 41 20.71 -23.59 6.83
C VAL A 41 20.79 -25.00 6.24
N ALA A 42 20.10 -25.96 6.85
CA ALA A 42 20.07 -27.34 6.37
C ALA A 42 18.76 -27.62 5.62
N GLY A 43 18.84 -28.19 4.42
CA GLY A 43 17.69 -28.74 3.70
C GLY A 43 16.61 -27.70 3.34
N LEU A 44 17.01 -26.53 2.83
CA LEU A 44 16.08 -25.56 2.27
C LEU A 44 15.60 -26.05 0.90
N SER A 45 14.28 -26.16 0.72
CA SER A 45 13.65 -26.53 -0.55
C SER A 45 12.41 -25.66 -0.78
N PRO A 46 11.94 -25.50 -2.04
CA PRO A 46 10.71 -24.76 -2.31
C PRO A 46 9.53 -25.21 -1.45
N ALA A 47 9.26 -26.52 -1.38
CA ALA A 47 8.18 -27.08 -0.58
C ALA A 47 8.29 -26.75 0.92
N ARG A 48 9.51 -26.76 1.46
CA ARG A 48 9.73 -26.41 2.87
C ARG A 48 9.49 -24.93 3.14
N VAL A 49 9.93 -24.06 2.23
CA VAL A 49 9.68 -22.61 2.33
C VAL A 49 8.19 -22.32 2.18
N GLU A 50 7.51 -22.97 1.23
CA GLU A 50 6.05 -22.85 1.04
C GLU A 50 5.28 -23.26 2.30
N ALA A 51 5.64 -24.41 2.90
CA ALA A 51 5.05 -24.87 4.14
C ALA A 51 5.27 -23.88 5.29
N ALA A 52 6.46 -23.30 5.40
CA ALA A 52 6.77 -22.27 6.39
C ALA A 52 6.02 -20.95 6.13
N CYS A 53 5.68 -20.63 4.89
CA CYS A 53 4.89 -19.43 4.55
C CYS A 53 3.41 -19.58 4.89
N GLY A 54 2.86 -20.80 4.87
CA GLY A 54 1.43 -21.09 5.03
C GLY A 54 0.76 -20.40 6.23
N PRO A 55 1.31 -20.49 7.46
CA PRO A 55 0.75 -19.83 8.64
C PRO A 55 0.68 -18.30 8.57
N PHE A 56 1.43 -17.69 7.65
CA PHE A 56 1.50 -16.24 7.49
C PHE A 56 0.61 -15.73 6.35
N VAL A 57 -0.23 -16.56 5.75
CA VAL A 57 -1.28 -16.16 4.80
C VAL A 57 -2.60 -15.97 5.56
N GLY A 58 -3.30 -14.87 5.30
CA GLY A 58 -4.51 -14.47 5.99
C GLY A 58 -4.30 -13.34 6.99
N ARG A 59 -5.05 -13.35 8.10
CA ARG A 59 -4.93 -12.35 9.16
C ARG A 59 -3.83 -12.78 10.13
N VAL A 60 -2.77 -11.98 10.22
CA VAL A 60 -1.57 -12.30 11.00
C VAL A 60 -1.32 -11.20 12.02
N GLN A 61 -0.82 -11.56 13.20
CA GLN A 61 -0.35 -10.59 14.18
C GLN A 61 1.12 -10.26 13.89
N GLN A 62 1.43 -8.98 13.68
CA GLN A 62 2.81 -8.51 13.56
C GLN A 62 3.12 -7.48 14.63
N THR A 63 4.24 -7.67 15.31
CA THR A 63 4.85 -6.63 16.13
C THR A 63 5.64 -5.70 15.21
N PRO A 64 5.30 -4.40 15.12
CA PRO A 64 6.08 -3.47 14.32
C PRO A 64 7.55 -3.46 14.75
N PRO A 65 8.52 -3.40 13.83
CA PRO A 65 9.94 -3.36 14.20
C PRO A 65 10.30 -2.00 14.82
N MET A 66 11.37 -1.94 15.62
CA MET A 66 11.92 -0.69 16.14
C MET A 66 12.21 0.31 15.02
N TYR A 67 12.81 -0.15 13.92
CA TYR A 67 13.05 0.68 12.75
C TYR A 67 11.78 0.85 11.91
N SER A 68 10.79 1.56 12.44
CA SER A 68 9.53 1.89 11.76
C SER A 68 9.05 3.30 12.06
N ALA A 69 8.15 3.81 11.20
CA ALA A 69 7.51 5.10 11.39
C ALA A 69 6.32 5.06 12.38
N VAL A 70 6.16 4.02 13.20
CA VAL A 70 5.07 4.01 14.21
C VAL A 70 5.37 5.06 15.28
N HIS A 71 4.34 5.77 15.75
CA HIS A 71 4.49 6.68 16.89
C HIS A 71 4.37 5.92 18.22
N HIS A 72 5.23 6.29 19.17
CA HIS A 72 5.19 5.88 20.56
C HIS A 72 5.47 7.11 21.43
N ALA A 73 4.53 7.47 22.30
CA ALA A 73 4.63 8.63 23.19
C ALA A 73 5.11 9.93 22.49
N GLY A 74 4.54 10.24 21.32
CA GLY A 74 4.87 11.46 20.55
C GLY A 74 6.14 11.39 19.70
N ARG A 75 6.91 10.29 19.76
CA ARG A 75 8.15 10.08 18.99
C ARG A 75 8.00 8.94 18.00
N ARG A 76 8.77 8.90 16.91
CA ARG A 76 8.76 7.76 15.97
C ARG A 76 9.67 6.65 16.50
N LEU A 77 9.29 5.38 16.30
CA LEU A 77 10.10 4.25 16.77
C LEU A 77 11.53 4.24 16.20
N TYR A 78 11.72 4.65 14.94
CA TYR A 78 13.07 4.74 14.36
C TYR A 78 13.96 5.79 15.05
N GLU A 79 13.39 6.82 15.67
CA GLU A 79 14.14 7.84 16.42
C GLU A 79 14.67 7.22 17.72
N LEU A 80 13.81 6.50 18.44
CA LEU A 80 14.17 5.75 19.64
C LEU A 80 15.22 4.67 19.34
N ALA A 81 15.07 3.95 18.22
CA ALA A 81 15.99 2.91 17.79
C ALA A 81 17.42 3.45 17.54
N ARG A 82 17.53 4.64 16.94
CA ARG A 82 18.82 5.30 16.69
C ARG A 82 19.52 5.76 17.99
N GLU A 83 18.74 5.97 19.04
CA GLU A 83 19.24 6.27 20.39
C GLU A 83 19.55 5.00 21.19
N GLY A 84 19.36 3.80 20.61
CA GLY A 84 19.52 2.52 21.31
C GLY A 84 18.41 2.24 22.33
N ILE A 85 17.30 2.98 22.28
CA ILE A 85 16.17 2.82 23.21
C ILE A 85 15.20 1.80 22.62
N GLU A 86 15.04 0.66 23.29
CA GLU A 86 14.02 -0.32 22.96
C GLU A 86 12.73 -0.08 23.76
N VAL A 87 11.58 -0.15 23.08
CA VAL A 87 10.26 -0.01 23.71
C VAL A 87 9.36 -1.18 23.35
N ALA A 88 8.48 -1.56 24.28
CA ALA A 88 7.45 -2.55 24.03
C ALA A 88 6.47 -2.02 22.96
N ARG A 89 6.16 -2.86 21.96
CA ARG A 89 5.27 -2.52 20.84
C ARG A 89 4.10 -3.47 20.81
N VAL A 90 2.89 -2.94 20.71
CA VAL A 90 1.67 -3.73 20.66
C VAL A 90 1.56 -4.41 19.28
N PRO A 91 1.34 -5.74 19.22
CA PRO A 91 1.06 -6.44 17.98
C PRO A 91 -0.17 -5.86 17.26
N ARG A 92 -0.13 -5.86 15.93
CA ARG A 92 -1.23 -5.38 15.09
C ARG A 92 -1.62 -6.46 14.09
N THR A 93 -2.93 -6.60 13.88
CA THR A 93 -3.45 -7.47 12.83
C THR A 93 -3.20 -6.85 11.47
N VAL A 94 -2.51 -7.58 10.61
CA VAL A 94 -2.31 -7.26 9.19
C VAL A 94 -2.94 -8.36 8.33
N LEU A 95 -3.19 -8.05 7.06
CA LEU A 95 -3.70 -9.01 6.09
C LEU A 95 -2.63 -9.32 5.06
N VAL A 96 -2.18 -10.57 5.02
CA VAL A 96 -1.35 -11.10 3.94
C VAL A 96 -2.25 -11.89 3.02
N ARG A 97 -2.41 -11.46 1.77
CA ARG A 97 -3.30 -12.11 0.81
C ARG A 97 -2.69 -13.36 0.21
N SER A 98 -1.41 -13.28 -0.13
CA SER A 98 -0.67 -14.41 -0.67
C SER A 98 0.82 -14.24 -0.44
N ILE A 99 1.49 -15.39 -0.35
CA ILE A 99 2.94 -15.52 -0.43
C ILE A 99 3.20 -16.62 -1.46
N THR A 100 3.98 -16.32 -2.49
CA THR A 100 4.37 -17.27 -3.54
C THR A 100 5.88 -17.40 -3.52
N VAL A 101 6.38 -18.64 -3.41
CA VAL A 101 7.81 -18.93 -3.52
C VAL A 101 8.17 -18.99 -5.00
N GLU A 102 9.01 -18.06 -5.45
CA GLU A 102 9.41 -17.99 -6.86
C GLU A 102 10.69 -18.76 -7.15
N ALA A 103 11.62 -18.76 -6.19
CA ALA A 103 12.90 -19.43 -6.32
C ALA A 103 13.49 -19.72 -4.94
N VAL A 104 14.24 -20.81 -4.84
CA VAL A 104 15.11 -21.13 -3.71
C VAL A 104 16.48 -21.44 -4.26
N ASP A 105 17.50 -20.73 -3.77
CA ASP A 105 18.89 -20.85 -4.22
C ASP A 105 19.85 -20.76 -3.02
N GLY A 106 20.49 -21.88 -2.69
CA GLY A 106 21.32 -22.00 -1.48
C GLY A 106 20.54 -21.57 -0.22
N PRO A 107 21.05 -20.60 0.56
CA PRO A 107 20.38 -20.09 1.76
C PRO A 107 19.35 -18.98 1.46
N ARG A 108 18.93 -18.78 0.21
CA ARG A 108 18.04 -17.69 -0.19
C ARG A 108 16.72 -18.22 -0.72
N ALA A 109 15.64 -17.49 -0.48
CA ALA A 109 14.40 -17.64 -1.22
C ALA A 109 13.91 -16.29 -1.74
N THR A 110 13.34 -16.28 -2.95
CA THR A 110 12.63 -15.13 -3.49
C THR A 110 11.13 -15.37 -3.37
N LEU A 111 10.45 -14.43 -2.73
CA LEU A 111 9.04 -14.47 -2.41
C LEU A 111 8.31 -13.31 -3.10
N THR A 112 7.18 -13.61 -3.73
CA THR A 112 6.20 -12.59 -4.10
C THR A 112 5.11 -12.54 -3.05
N ILE A 113 4.89 -11.37 -2.46
CA ILE A 113 4.00 -11.16 -1.32
C ILE A 113 2.98 -10.09 -1.69
N VAL A 114 1.69 -10.42 -1.57
CA VAL A 114 0.60 -9.45 -1.67
C VAL A 114 0.00 -9.23 -0.29
N CYS A 115 -0.03 -7.99 0.17
CA CYS A 115 -0.48 -7.67 1.52
C CYS A 115 -1.17 -6.31 1.63
N GLY A 116 -2.00 -6.17 2.66
CA GLY A 116 -2.69 -4.94 3.00
C GLY A 116 -1.79 -3.92 3.70
N LYS A 117 -2.39 -2.78 4.08
CA LYS A 117 -1.71 -1.71 4.80
C LYS A 117 -1.07 -2.17 6.11
N GLY A 118 0.05 -1.55 6.46
CA GLY A 118 0.73 -1.78 7.74
C GLY A 118 1.53 -3.09 7.84
N THR A 119 1.55 -3.92 6.80
CA THR A 119 2.35 -5.15 6.77
C THR A 119 3.84 -4.83 6.66
N TYR A 120 4.65 -5.40 7.54
CA TYR A 120 6.10 -5.30 7.50
C TYR A 120 6.69 -6.57 6.87
N VAL A 121 7.10 -6.47 5.59
CA VAL A 121 7.74 -7.61 4.87
C VAL A 121 9.02 -8.09 5.57
N ARG A 122 9.75 -7.17 6.23
CA ARG A 122 10.94 -7.53 7.02
C ARG A 122 10.62 -8.40 8.23
N VAL A 123 9.54 -8.08 8.95
CA VAL A 123 9.06 -8.92 10.06
C VAL A 123 8.59 -10.27 9.54
N LEU A 124 7.84 -10.28 8.43
CA LEU A 124 7.41 -11.52 7.78
C LEU A 124 8.59 -12.42 7.40
N ALA A 125 9.67 -11.87 6.85
CA ALA A 125 10.88 -12.63 6.52
C ALA A 125 11.58 -13.21 7.77
N ALA A 126 11.65 -12.43 8.85
CA ALA A 126 12.20 -12.89 10.12
C ALA A 126 11.35 -14.03 10.71
N ASP A 127 10.03 -13.86 10.75
CA ASP A 127 9.09 -14.85 11.28
C ASP A 127 9.10 -16.16 10.48
N ILE A 128 9.15 -16.09 9.14
CA ILE A 128 9.31 -17.27 8.27
C ILE A 128 10.66 -17.96 8.55
N GLY A 129 11.72 -17.19 8.76
CA GLY A 129 13.03 -17.71 9.11
C GLY A 129 13.04 -18.44 10.46
N GLU A 130 12.37 -17.89 11.47
CA GLU A 130 12.20 -18.55 12.77
C GLU A 130 11.35 -19.81 12.67
N ALA A 131 10.27 -19.80 11.86
CA ALA A 131 9.47 -20.99 11.58
C ALA A 131 10.29 -22.10 10.90
N LEU A 132 11.30 -21.74 10.10
CA LEU A 132 12.26 -22.68 9.51
C LEU A 132 13.37 -23.12 10.47
N GLY A 133 13.47 -22.50 11.65
CA GLY A 133 14.45 -22.80 12.70
C GLY A 133 15.85 -22.21 12.48
N CYS A 134 16.05 -21.38 11.46
CA CYS A 134 17.37 -20.82 11.12
C CYS A 134 17.41 -19.28 11.13
N GLY A 135 16.26 -18.63 11.31
CA GLY A 135 16.14 -17.18 11.19
C GLY A 135 16.25 -16.70 9.74
N GLY A 136 15.94 -15.43 9.55
CA GLY A 136 16.03 -14.80 8.24
C GLY A 136 16.04 -13.28 8.32
N ALA A 137 16.63 -12.68 7.30
CA ALA A 137 16.61 -11.24 7.09
C ALA A 137 16.35 -10.93 5.63
N VAL A 138 15.70 -9.80 5.37
CA VAL A 138 15.48 -9.34 3.99
C VAL A 138 16.80 -8.86 3.40
N GLU A 139 17.17 -9.43 2.27
CA GLU A 139 18.34 -8.99 1.52
C GLU A 139 17.99 -7.99 0.44
N ARG A 140 16.91 -8.26 -0.31
CA ARG A 140 16.42 -7.36 -1.35
C ARG A 140 14.92 -7.22 -1.21
N LEU A 141 14.43 -5.99 -1.28
CA LEU A 141 13.01 -5.69 -1.21
C LEU A 141 12.63 -4.71 -2.31
N VAL A 142 11.72 -5.14 -3.17
CA VAL A 142 11.16 -4.29 -4.23
C VAL A 142 9.66 -4.28 -4.06
N ARG A 143 9.07 -3.10 -3.86
CA ARG A 143 7.62 -2.93 -3.96
C ARG A 143 7.25 -2.84 -5.43
N THR A 144 6.61 -3.86 -5.96
CA THR A 144 6.27 -3.98 -7.38
C THR A 144 4.92 -3.37 -7.73
N ARG A 145 4.05 -3.15 -6.73
CA ARG A 145 2.74 -2.50 -6.92
C ARG A 145 2.24 -1.79 -5.67
N VAL A 146 1.52 -0.69 -5.85
CA VAL A 146 0.69 -0.02 -4.83
C VAL A 146 -0.68 0.25 -5.43
N GLY A 147 -1.71 -0.44 -4.97
CA GLY A 147 -3.05 -0.31 -5.54
C GLY A 147 -3.04 -0.55 -7.06
N PRO A 148 -3.47 0.42 -7.89
CA PRO A 148 -3.48 0.28 -9.34
C PRO A 148 -2.12 0.60 -9.98
N PHE A 149 -1.15 1.12 -9.22
CA PHE A 149 0.13 1.57 -9.76
C PHE A 149 1.18 0.47 -9.70
N GLY A 150 1.60 -0.02 -10.87
CA GLY A 150 2.69 -0.98 -11.02
C GLY A 150 4.06 -0.33 -11.17
N LEU A 151 5.11 -1.14 -10.99
CA LEU A 151 6.51 -0.72 -11.14
C LEU A 151 6.88 -0.36 -12.59
N ASP A 152 6.19 -0.94 -13.56
CA ASP A 152 6.28 -0.64 -14.99
C ASP A 152 5.92 0.83 -15.33
N GLY A 153 5.02 1.43 -14.55
CA GLY A 153 4.69 2.86 -14.64
C GLY A 153 5.59 3.77 -13.79
N ALA A 154 6.57 3.23 -13.07
CA ALA A 154 7.39 4.02 -12.15
C ALA A 154 8.50 4.79 -12.89
N VAL A 155 8.74 6.03 -12.46
CA VAL A 155 9.84 6.85 -12.96
C VAL A 155 11.03 6.76 -11.99
N PRO A 156 12.22 6.36 -12.46
CA PRO A 156 13.42 6.36 -11.61
C PRO A 156 13.74 7.77 -11.09
N SER A 157 14.17 7.89 -9.85
CA SER A 157 14.44 9.19 -9.21
C SER A 157 15.50 10.02 -9.96
N GLY A 158 16.47 9.37 -10.60
CA GLY A 158 17.45 10.03 -11.46
C GLY A 158 16.83 10.72 -12.68
N ALA A 159 15.77 10.16 -13.25
CA ALA A 159 15.04 10.74 -14.38
C ALA A 159 14.12 11.90 -13.98
N ILE A 160 13.80 12.04 -12.68
CA ILE A 160 13.02 13.18 -12.16
C ILE A 160 13.93 14.41 -12.03
N ARG A 161 15.19 14.22 -11.63
CA ARG A 161 16.16 15.32 -11.51
C ARG A 161 16.48 15.87 -12.90
N GLY A 162 16.09 17.11 -13.16
CA GLY A 162 16.34 17.78 -14.44
C GLY A 162 15.22 17.66 -15.48
N ALA A 163 14.13 16.95 -15.19
CA ALA A 163 13.00 16.83 -16.12
C ALA A 163 12.19 18.13 -16.29
N GLY A 164 12.20 19.02 -15.29
CA GLY A 164 11.45 20.26 -15.32
C GLY A 164 9.96 20.03 -15.66
N SER A 165 9.46 20.76 -16.65
CA SER A 165 8.07 20.63 -17.11
C SER A 165 7.75 19.31 -17.81
N ALA A 166 8.74 18.55 -18.29
CA ALA A 166 8.49 17.24 -18.91
C ALA A 166 7.95 16.20 -17.91
N LEU A 167 8.02 16.49 -16.60
CA LEU A 167 7.40 15.67 -15.57
C LEU A 167 5.86 15.72 -15.64
N TRP A 168 5.28 16.82 -16.13
CA TRP A 168 3.82 16.96 -16.27
C TRP A 168 3.22 15.88 -17.18
N ASP A 169 3.94 15.52 -18.26
CA ASP A 169 3.52 14.46 -19.20
C ASP A 169 3.55 13.06 -18.57
N ARG A 170 4.19 12.91 -17.40
CA ARG A 170 4.27 11.65 -16.65
C ARG A 170 3.24 11.55 -15.53
N LEU A 171 2.50 12.63 -15.25
CA LEU A 171 1.48 12.60 -14.22
C LEU A 171 0.23 11.88 -14.72
N LEU A 172 -0.30 11.03 -13.85
CA LEU A 172 -1.60 10.40 -14.07
C LEU A 172 -2.70 11.31 -13.49
N PRO A 173 -3.91 11.29 -14.08
CA PRO A 173 -5.02 12.04 -13.53
C PRO A 173 -5.37 11.52 -12.12
N PRO A 174 -5.94 12.34 -11.22
CA PRO A 174 -6.32 11.92 -9.87
C PRO A 174 -7.21 10.67 -9.86
N GLU A 175 -8.08 10.51 -10.87
CA GLU A 175 -8.96 9.34 -11.02
C GLU A 175 -8.19 8.01 -11.03
N ALA A 176 -6.93 8.01 -11.50
CA ALA A 176 -6.12 6.80 -11.56
C ALA A 176 -5.93 6.17 -10.16
N ALA A 177 -6.00 6.97 -9.08
CA ALA A 177 -5.93 6.47 -7.71
C ALA A 177 -7.15 5.62 -7.29
N LEU A 178 -8.27 5.78 -7.99
CA LEU A 178 -9.55 5.11 -7.76
C LEU A 178 -9.83 4.06 -8.85
N ALA A 179 -8.82 3.67 -9.65
CA ALA A 179 -9.01 2.67 -10.69
C ALA A 179 -9.57 1.36 -10.10
N GLY A 180 -10.61 0.82 -10.73
CA GLY A 180 -11.35 -0.37 -10.27
C GLY A 180 -12.41 -0.11 -9.19
N TRP A 181 -12.60 1.13 -8.74
CA TRP A 181 -13.70 1.46 -7.82
C TRP A 181 -15.05 1.44 -8.54
N PRO A 182 -16.15 1.12 -7.85
CA PRO A 182 -17.49 1.33 -8.39
C PRO A 182 -17.69 2.81 -8.70
N ARG A 183 -18.20 3.08 -9.89
CA ARG A 183 -18.41 4.43 -10.42
C ARG A 183 -19.89 4.74 -10.46
N VAL A 184 -20.25 5.93 -10.00
CA VAL A 184 -21.60 6.50 -10.16
C VAL A 184 -21.52 7.84 -10.88
N SER A 185 -22.57 8.15 -11.63
CA SER A 185 -22.72 9.43 -12.31
C SER A 185 -23.87 10.22 -11.68
N VAL A 186 -23.74 11.54 -11.68
CA VAL A 186 -24.81 12.46 -11.28
C VAL A 186 -25.16 13.36 -12.46
N ASP A 187 -26.42 13.82 -12.51
CA ASP A 187 -26.84 14.81 -13.50
C ASP A 187 -26.37 16.22 -13.10
N ARG A 188 -26.71 17.25 -13.89
CA ARG A 188 -26.29 18.63 -13.62
C ARG A 188 -26.78 19.14 -12.25
N ARG A 189 -27.98 18.73 -11.83
CA ARG A 189 -28.54 19.13 -10.52
C ARG A 189 -27.79 18.42 -9.40
N GLY A 190 -27.51 17.14 -9.55
CA GLY A 190 -26.74 16.33 -8.64
C GLY A 190 -25.29 16.79 -8.53
N GLU A 191 -24.66 17.25 -9.62
CA GLU A 191 -23.33 17.86 -9.60
C GLU A 191 -23.29 19.09 -8.71
N ALA A 192 -24.24 20.02 -8.88
CA ALA A 192 -24.36 21.20 -8.03
C ALA A 192 -24.60 20.79 -6.56
N ALA A 193 -25.52 19.86 -6.30
CA ALA A 193 -25.77 19.40 -4.94
C ALA A 193 -24.51 18.77 -4.29
N PHE A 194 -23.84 17.86 -5.00
CA PHE A 194 -22.67 17.12 -4.53
C PHE A 194 -21.51 18.07 -4.18
N THR A 195 -21.20 19.01 -5.07
CA THR A 195 -20.12 19.99 -4.88
C THR A 195 -20.39 20.98 -3.73
N HIS A 196 -21.65 21.18 -3.35
CA HIS A 196 -22.05 21.95 -2.15
C HIS A 196 -22.20 21.07 -0.89
N GLY A 197 -21.74 19.82 -0.92
CA GLY A 197 -21.76 18.92 0.23
C GLY A 197 -23.12 18.24 0.50
N GLN A 198 -24.07 18.33 -0.42
CA GLN A 198 -25.40 17.74 -0.30
C GLN A 198 -25.47 16.36 -0.98
N ALA A 199 -26.41 15.52 -0.52
CA ALA A 199 -26.71 14.27 -1.19
C ALA A 199 -27.19 14.54 -2.62
N ALA A 200 -26.64 13.80 -3.58
CA ALA A 200 -26.98 13.90 -4.99
C ALA A 200 -27.67 12.63 -5.48
N ASP A 201 -28.60 12.79 -6.42
CA ASP A 201 -29.26 11.66 -7.08
C ASP A 201 -28.31 11.00 -8.09
N VAL A 202 -28.23 9.67 -8.03
CA VAL A 202 -27.39 8.85 -8.91
C VAL A 202 -28.17 8.57 -10.20
N HIS A 203 -27.54 8.84 -11.33
CA HIS A 203 -28.16 8.76 -12.65
C HIS A 203 -27.28 8.02 -13.68
N PRO A 204 -27.74 6.88 -14.24
CA PRO A 204 -28.93 6.12 -13.81
C PRO A 204 -28.74 5.52 -12.41
N PRO A 205 -29.84 5.21 -11.68
CA PRO A 205 -29.74 4.50 -10.40
C PRO A 205 -28.95 3.20 -10.56
N VAL A 206 -28.10 2.90 -9.58
CA VAL A 206 -27.34 1.65 -9.56
C VAL A 206 -28.01 0.62 -8.66
N ALA A 207 -27.60 -0.64 -8.77
CA ALA A 207 -28.14 -1.69 -7.92
C ALA A 207 -27.92 -1.35 -6.42
N PRO A 208 -28.84 -1.75 -5.54
CA PRO A 208 -28.68 -1.60 -4.09
C PRO A 208 -27.32 -2.10 -3.62
N GLY A 209 -26.65 -1.28 -2.82
CA GLY A 209 -25.30 -1.53 -2.36
C GLY A 209 -24.83 -0.42 -1.44
N ARG A 210 -23.87 -0.74 -0.57
CA ARG A 210 -23.21 0.25 0.28
C ARG A 210 -21.72 0.23 -0.01
N GLY A 211 -21.08 1.39 0.09
CA GLY A 211 -19.64 1.50 -0.05
C GLY A 211 -19.23 2.85 -0.62
N LEU A 212 -17.93 3.05 -0.63
CA LEU A 212 -17.34 4.21 -1.27
C LEU A 212 -17.33 4.02 -2.79
N VAL A 213 -17.69 5.08 -3.50
CA VAL A 213 -17.78 5.13 -4.96
C VAL A 213 -17.05 6.35 -5.50
N SER A 214 -16.54 6.27 -6.72
CA SER A 214 -16.10 7.45 -7.45
C SER A 214 -17.33 8.14 -8.07
N VAL A 215 -17.50 9.44 -7.81
CA VAL A 215 -18.66 10.22 -8.25
C VAL A 215 -18.26 11.11 -9.40
N HIS A 216 -18.93 10.97 -10.54
CA HIS A 216 -18.60 11.70 -11.76
C HIS A 216 -19.76 12.57 -12.23
N ALA A 217 -19.46 13.74 -12.78
CA ALA A 217 -20.40 14.52 -13.55
C ALA A 217 -20.42 14.05 -15.00
N GLY A 218 -21.58 14.19 -15.66
CA GLY A 218 -21.76 14.18 -17.13
C GLY A 218 -20.65 13.49 -17.94
N ALA A 219 -19.88 14.28 -18.70
CA ALA A 219 -18.82 13.84 -19.63
C ALA A 219 -17.64 13.05 -19.00
N GLY A 220 -17.77 12.60 -17.76
CA GLY A 220 -16.86 11.68 -17.09
C GLY A 220 -15.90 12.33 -16.11
N VAL A 221 -16.04 13.63 -15.86
CA VAL A 221 -15.23 14.40 -14.92
C VAL A 221 -15.44 13.87 -13.51
N LEU A 222 -14.36 13.56 -12.79
CA LEU A 222 -14.42 13.13 -11.39
C LEU A 222 -14.72 14.34 -10.48
N LEU A 223 -15.83 14.26 -9.74
CA LEU A 223 -16.18 15.23 -8.71
C LEU A 223 -15.59 14.87 -7.35
N GLY A 224 -15.31 13.58 -7.12
CA GLY A 224 -14.67 13.10 -5.90
C GLY A 224 -15.15 11.72 -5.47
N VAL A 225 -15.06 11.47 -4.16
CA VAL A 225 -15.48 10.23 -3.51
C VAL A 225 -16.75 10.47 -2.73
N GLY A 226 -17.71 9.56 -2.88
CA GLY A 226 -18.97 9.57 -2.15
C GLY A 226 -19.28 8.23 -1.50
N GLU A 227 -20.22 8.23 -0.57
CA GLU A 227 -20.79 7.04 0.05
C GLU A 227 -22.18 6.79 -0.55
N LEU A 228 -22.34 5.61 -1.15
CA LEU A 228 -23.59 5.21 -1.80
C LEU A 228 -24.64 4.84 -0.75
N ALA A 229 -25.84 5.42 -0.88
CA ALA A 229 -26.99 5.02 -0.09
C ALA A 229 -27.40 3.58 -0.42
N GLY A 230 -27.91 2.85 0.57
CA GLY A 230 -28.17 1.41 0.44
C GLY A 230 -29.12 1.00 -0.69
N ASP A 231 -29.99 1.91 -1.14
CA ASP A 231 -30.92 1.70 -2.26
C ASP A 231 -30.30 2.01 -3.64
N GLY A 232 -29.06 2.50 -3.69
CA GLY A 232 -28.34 2.86 -4.92
C GLY A 232 -28.83 4.15 -5.59
N SER A 233 -29.76 4.88 -4.97
CA SER A 233 -30.42 6.05 -5.58
C SER A 233 -29.70 7.36 -5.32
N LYS A 234 -28.98 7.46 -4.20
CA LYS A 234 -28.31 8.68 -3.75
C LYS A 234 -26.87 8.43 -3.36
N VAL A 235 -26.05 9.46 -3.47
CA VAL A 235 -24.66 9.45 -3.00
C VAL A 235 -24.38 10.67 -2.14
N GLN A 236 -23.76 10.45 -0.97
CA GLN A 236 -23.34 11.50 -0.04
C GLN A 236 -21.87 11.85 -0.29
N PRO A 237 -21.49 13.13 -0.39
CA PRO A 237 -20.08 13.54 -0.49
C PRO A 237 -19.24 13.10 0.71
N VAL A 238 -18.11 12.45 0.46
CA VAL A 238 -17.09 12.09 1.46
C VAL A 238 -15.82 12.90 1.24
N ARG A 239 -15.41 13.06 -0.02
CA ARG A 239 -14.26 13.87 -0.40
C ARG A 239 -14.51 14.54 -1.73
N LEU A 240 -14.61 15.86 -1.72
CA LEU A 240 -14.71 16.64 -2.95
C LEU A 240 -13.33 16.88 -3.56
N LEU A 241 -13.28 16.72 -4.87
CA LEU A 241 -12.21 17.23 -5.72
C LEU A 241 -12.79 18.44 -6.44
N HIS A 242 -12.06 19.55 -6.38
CA HIS A 242 -12.33 20.63 -7.30
C HIS A 242 -11.60 20.23 -8.56
N ALA A 243 -12.30 19.73 -9.57
CA ALA A 243 -11.74 19.74 -10.91
C ALA A 243 -11.42 21.21 -11.17
N ASP A 244 -10.13 21.54 -11.28
CA ASP A 244 -9.72 22.86 -11.74
C ASP A 244 -10.52 23.15 -13.01
N ASP A 245 -11.24 24.28 -13.01
CA ASP A 245 -11.96 24.76 -14.19
C ASP A 245 -10.97 24.70 -15.38
N PRO A 246 -11.34 24.17 -16.57
CA PRO A 246 -10.42 24.03 -17.70
C PRO A 246 -9.92 25.42 -18.16
N GLY A 247 -8.89 25.93 -17.48
CA GLY A 247 -8.47 27.33 -17.54
C GLY A 247 -7.55 27.72 -16.39
N THR A 248 -7.71 27.13 -15.20
CA THR A 248 -6.77 27.29 -14.09
C THR A 248 -5.67 26.24 -14.17
N ARG A 249 -4.78 26.37 -15.16
CA ARG A 249 -3.42 25.86 -14.97
C ARG A 249 -2.82 26.66 -13.82
N VAL A 250 -2.87 26.13 -12.60
CA VAL A 250 -1.94 26.56 -11.56
C VAL A 250 -0.58 26.02 -11.98
N LEU A 251 0.07 26.72 -12.90
CA LEU A 251 1.50 26.59 -13.11
C LEU A 251 2.15 27.01 -11.78
N PRO A 252 2.99 26.17 -11.16
CA PRO A 252 3.78 26.65 -10.04
C PRO A 252 4.65 27.82 -10.54
N ALA A 253 4.65 28.89 -9.75
CA ALA A 253 5.56 30.02 -9.91
C ALA A 253 7.03 29.57 -9.86
#